data_AF-A0A9P0JP37-F1
#
_entry.id   AF-A0A9P0JP37-F1
#
_cell.length_a   1.000
_cell.length_b   1.000
_cell.length_c   1.000
_cell.angle_alpha   90.00
_cell.angle_beta   90.00
_cell.angle_gamma   90.00
#
_symmetry.space_group_name_H-M   'P 1'
#
loop_
_entity.id
_entity.type
_entity.pdbx_description
1 polymer ?
#
loop_
_entity_poly.entity_id
_entity_poly.type
_entity_poly.pdbx_seq_one_letter_code
_entity_poly.pdbx_strand_id
1 'polypeptide(L)'
;MTLCDPYAINFLASSAIKILQHLIHNEGMPRDNTILILLLRMLALGLSAWVMIDSQDFKEPKLDSQVVTKFLPALMSLMVDDQVRVLSAKLPHDEREAAITVIEHSGPLPDAVEGYLQDSSVASILAMYYTLHVAKSKDRVGLLRILTVLAICKDDRAFEDPFLHSFVVLLIHNADEFQAEDFCTALFDEFFSAGLSRDNVTRHLLKLLWYVHHKLPVSRLQTLMKALQPTHQHSEKVHSLYKLLQEKIASQEETQIPTEMDIDINSPLMSVPTPAPYHHTL
;
A
#
# COMPACT_ATOMS: atom_id res chain seq x y z
N MET A 1 -22.74 1.89 -19.31
CA MET A 1 -21.77 3.00 -19.21
C MET A 1 -21.58 3.51 -17.79
N THR A 2 -22.60 3.56 -16.92
CA THR A 2 -22.42 4.01 -15.52
C THR A 2 -21.61 3.04 -14.65
N LEU A 3 -21.70 1.73 -14.91
CA LEU A 3 -21.03 0.71 -14.08
C LEU A 3 -19.53 0.55 -14.34
N CYS A 4 -19.02 1.03 -15.48
CA CYS A 4 -17.58 1.05 -15.76
C CYS A 4 -16.90 2.32 -15.27
N ASP A 5 -17.65 3.23 -14.65
CA ASP A 5 -17.09 4.41 -14.02
C ASP A 5 -16.24 4.02 -12.79
N PRO A 6 -15.06 4.64 -12.60
CA PRO A 6 -14.20 4.33 -11.46
C PRO A 6 -14.88 4.46 -10.09
N TYR A 7 -15.83 5.40 -9.91
CA TYR A 7 -16.56 5.54 -8.65
C TYR A 7 -17.54 4.38 -8.44
N ALA A 8 -18.18 3.91 -9.50
CA ALA A 8 -19.07 2.74 -9.43
C ALA A 8 -18.27 1.47 -9.09
N ILE A 9 -17.13 1.24 -9.76
CA ILE A 9 -16.24 0.10 -9.45
C ILE A 9 -15.78 0.19 -7.99
N ASN A 10 -15.34 1.37 -7.54
CA ASN A 10 -14.92 1.60 -6.16
C ASN A 10 -16.04 1.30 -5.15
N PHE A 11 -17.26 1.75 -5.43
CA PHE A 11 -18.41 1.47 -4.59
C PHE A 11 -18.72 -0.02 -4.52
N LEU A 12 -18.79 -0.71 -5.67
CA LEU A 12 -19.11 -2.13 -5.74
C LEU A 12 -18.06 -2.99 -5.03
N ALA A 13 -16.78 -2.76 -5.34
CA ALA A 13 -15.67 -3.52 -4.77
C ALA A 13 -15.52 -3.25 -3.26
N SER A 14 -15.56 -1.99 -2.83
CA SER A 14 -15.50 -1.66 -1.39
C SER A 14 -16.68 -2.24 -0.62
N SER A 15 -17.88 -2.24 -1.21
CA SER A 15 -19.07 -2.83 -0.58
C SER A 15 -18.95 -4.35 -0.48
N ALA A 16 -18.42 -5.01 -1.52
CA ALA A 16 -18.15 -6.45 -1.47
C ALA A 16 -17.18 -6.81 -0.33
N ILE A 17 -16.06 -6.08 -0.18
CA ILE A 17 -15.11 -6.30 0.92
C ILE A 17 -15.78 -6.12 2.29
N LYS A 18 -16.60 -5.08 2.47
CA LYS A 18 -17.35 -4.87 3.72
C LYS A 18 -18.34 -5.99 4.01
N ILE A 19 -19.03 -6.51 2.99
CA ILE A 19 -19.95 -7.64 3.15
C ILE A 19 -19.17 -8.90 3.53
N LEU A 20 -18.02 -9.17 2.89
CA LEU A 20 -17.17 -10.30 3.27
C LEU A 20 -16.74 -10.21 4.73
N GLN A 21 -16.35 -9.03 5.21
CA GLN A 21 -16.06 -8.81 6.63
C GLN A 21 -17.27 -9.09 7.51
N HIS A 22 -18.43 -8.56 7.16
CA HIS A 22 -19.66 -8.81 7.90
C HIS A 22 -20.01 -10.31 7.96
N LEU A 23 -19.82 -11.03 6.85
CA LEU A 23 -20.02 -12.47 6.79
C LEU A 23 -19.04 -13.22 7.68
N ILE A 24 -17.76 -12.81 7.74
CA ILE A 24 -16.78 -13.39 8.68
C ILE A 24 -17.26 -13.25 10.12
N HIS A 25 -17.72 -12.06 10.52
CA HIS A 25 -18.18 -11.81 11.90
C HIS A 25 -19.46 -12.57 12.27
N ASN A 26 -20.29 -12.90 11.27
CA ASN A 26 -21.56 -13.59 11.47
C ASN A 26 -21.52 -15.07 11.05
N GLU A 27 -20.33 -15.62 10.78
CA GLU A 27 -20.13 -17.00 10.34
C GLU A 27 -20.94 -17.38 9.08
N GLY A 28 -21.18 -16.40 8.19
CA GLY A 28 -21.95 -16.57 6.96
C GLY A 28 -21.10 -16.98 5.76
N MET A 29 -21.70 -17.72 4.82
CA MET A 29 -21.02 -18.11 3.58
C MET A 29 -21.27 -17.09 2.44
N PRO A 30 -20.25 -16.77 1.61
CA PRO A 30 -20.40 -15.85 0.47
C PRO A 30 -21.53 -16.20 -0.50
N ARG A 31 -21.71 -17.50 -0.76
CA ARG A 31 -22.69 -18.01 -1.72
C ARG A 31 -24.15 -17.84 -1.27
N ASP A 32 -24.38 -17.67 0.03
CA ASP A 32 -25.74 -17.51 0.57
C ASP A 32 -26.16 -16.04 0.59
N ASN A 33 -25.21 -15.11 0.45
CA ASN A 33 -25.48 -13.69 0.43
C ASN A 33 -25.86 -13.21 -0.99
N THR A 34 -27.16 -13.08 -1.24
CA THR A 34 -27.70 -12.65 -2.54
C THR A 34 -27.26 -11.25 -2.95
N ILE A 35 -27.07 -10.34 -1.98
CA ILE A 35 -26.60 -8.97 -2.22
C ILE A 35 -25.16 -9.00 -2.75
N LEU A 36 -24.28 -9.78 -2.11
CA LEU A 36 -22.90 -9.96 -2.57
C LEU A 36 -22.87 -10.50 -4.00
N ILE A 37 -23.64 -11.54 -4.29
CA ILE A 37 -23.71 -12.11 -5.66
C ILE A 37 -24.18 -11.07 -6.67
N LEU A 38 -25.18 -10.26 -6.33
CA LEU A 38 -25.66 -9.18 -7.19
C LEU A 38 -24.56 -8.15 -7.46
N LEU A 39 -23.86 -7.69 -6.42
CA LEU A 39 -22.76 -6.73 -6.55
C LEU A 39 -21.64 -7.28 -7.43
N LEU A 40 -21.30 -8.56 -7.29
CA LEU A 40 -20.27 -9.21 -8.10
C LEU A 40 -20.67 -9.35 -9.57
N ARG A 41 -21.94 -9.62 -9.86
CA ARG A 41 -22.46 -9.61 -11.24
C ARG A 41 -22.42 -8.20 -11.84
N MET A 42 -22.84 -7.19 -11.07
CA MET A 42 -22.75 -5.79 -11.49
C MET A 42 -21.30 -5.36 -11.74
N LEU A 43 -20.36 -5.84 -10.90
CA LEU A 43 -18.94 -5.58 -11.08
C LEU A 43 -18.41 -6.27 -12.33
N ALA A 44 -18.73 -7.54 -12.57
CA ALA A 44 -18.37 -8.25 -13.80
C ALA A 44 -18.87 -7.51 -15.05
N LEU A 45 -20.14 -7.07 -15.03
CA LEU A 45 -20.74 -6.27 -16.09
C LEU A 45 -20.01 -4.94 -16.31
N GLY A 46 -19.65 -4.24 -15.23
CA GLY A 46 -18.88 -3.00 -15.28
C GLY A 46 -17.50 -3.19 -15.91
N LEU A 47 -16.79 -4.25 -15.55
CA LEU A 47 -15.44 -4.56 -16.05
C LEU A 47 -15.44 -5.00 -17.52
N SER A 48 -16.51 -5.65 -17.99
CA SER A 48 -16.65 -6.05 -19.40
C SER A 48 -17.33 -4.99 -20.28
N ALA A 49 -17.74 -3.85 -19.73
CA ALA A 49 -18.55 -2.86 -20.45
C ALA A 49 -17.86 -2.34 -21.72
N TRP A 50 -16.55 -2.10 -21.68
CA TRP A 50 -15.79 -1.65 -22.85
C TRP A 50 -15.78 -2.69 -23.96
N VAL A 51 -15.55 -3.96 -23.61
CA VAL A 51 -15.57 -5.09 -24.58
C VAL A 51 -16.95 -5.24 -25.21
N MET A 52 -18.02 -5.08 -24.43
CA MET A 52 -19.39 -5.14 -24.94
C MET A 52 -19.71 -3.99 -25.89
N ILE A 53 -19.23 -2.78 -25.60
CA ILE A 53 -19.41 -1.61 -26.47
C ILE A 53 -18.65 -1.79 -27.77
N ASP A 54 -17.40 -2.26 -27.70
CA ASP A 54 -16.56 -2.44 -28.89
C ASP A 54 -17.07 -3.57 -29.79
N SER A 55 -17.40 -4.72 -29.20
CA SER A 55 -17.91 -5.89 -29.93
C SER A 55 -19.37 -5.77 -30.38
N GLN A 56 -20.13 -4.82 -29.83
CA GLN A 56 -21.59 -4.70 -29.99
C GLN A 56 -22.38 -5.96 -29.56
N ASP A 57 -21.77 -6.89 -28.81
CA ASP A 57 -22.45 -8.05 -28.23
C ASP A 57 -22.86 -7.76 -26.78
N PHE A 58 -24.11 -7.33 -26.60
CA PHE A 58 -24.66 -6.91 -25.31
C PHE A 58 -25.16 -8.07 -24.44
N LYS A 59 -24.43 -9.18 -24.41
CA LYS A 59 -24.72 -10.30 -23.50
C LYS A 59 -24.10 -10.04 -22.14
N GLU A 60 -24.88 -10.27 -21.09
CA GLU A 60 -24.38 -10.19 -19.73
C GLU A 60 -23.23 -11.20 -19.53
N PRO A 61 -22.03 -10.74 -19.10
CA PRO A 61 -20.93 -11.63 -18.81
C PRO A 61 -21.30 -12.51 -17.62
N LYS A 62 -21.15 -13.84 -17.79
CA LYS A 62 -21.43 -14.78 -16.71
C LYS A 62 -20.37 -14.63 -15.64
N LEU A 63 -20.80 -14.36 -14.40
CA LEU A 63 -19.94 -14.48 -13.23
C LEU A 63 -19.57 -15.95 -13.05
N ASP A 64 -18.27 -16.26 -13.09
CA ASP A 64 -17.79 -17.62 -12.84
C ASP A 64 -18.16 -18.05 -11.41
N SER A 65 -18.86 -19.18 -11.32
CA SER A 65 -19.22 -19.82 -10.05
C SER A 65 -18.02 -20.10 -9.16
N GLN A 66 -16.82 -20.31 -9.72
CA GLN A 66 -15.61 -20.57 -8.95
C GLN A 66 -15.12 -19.32 -8.20
N VAL A 67 -15.42 -18.12 -8.69
CA VAL A 67 -15.15 -16.88 -7.95
C VAL A 67 -15.89 -16.92 -6.61
N VAL A 68 -17.17 -17.30 -6.62
CA VAL A 68 -17.99 -17.33 -5.41
C VAL A 68 -17.71 -18.53 -4.52
N THR A 69 -17.41 -19.70 -5.11
CA THR A 69 -17.32 -20.98 -4.38
C THR A 69 -15.91 -21.36 -3.96
N LYS A 70 -14.86 -20.80 -4.57
CA LYS A 70 -13.45 -21.11 -4.27
C LYS A 70 -12.65 -19.86 -3.91
N PHE A 71 -12.66 -18.86 -4.78
CA PHE A 71 -11.88 -17.64 -4.56
C PHE A 71 -12.34 -16.87 -3.31
N LEU A 72 -13.64 -16.56 -3.19
CA LEU A 72 -14.14 -15.79 -2.04
C LEU A 72 -13.90 -16.50 -0.70
N PRO A 73 -14.15 -17.82 -0.55
CA PRO A 73 -13.74 -18.54 0.66
C PRO A 73 -12.24 -18.47 0.94
N ALA A 74 -11.39 -18.61 -0.08
CA ALA A 74 -9.93 -18.50 0.10
C ALA A 74 -9.52 -17.08 0.53
N LEU A 75 -10.11 -16.04 -0.06
CA LEU A 75 -9.91 -14.66 0.35
C LEU A 75 -10.43 -14.40 1.77
N MET A 76 -11.58 -14.96 2.13
CA MET A 76 -12.09 -14.86 3.52
C MET A 76 -11.19 -15.57 4.52
N SER A 77 -10.60 -16.72 4.16
CA SER A 77 -9.61 -17.40 5.01
C SER A 77 -8.41 -16.49 5.28
N LEU A 78 -7.90 -15.83 4.23
CA LEU A 78 -6.84 -14.82 4.36
C LEU A 78 -7.25 -13.66 5.28
N MET A 79 -8.47 -13.14 5.10
CA MET A 79 -9.03 -12.06 5.93
C MET A 79 -9.21 -12.45 7.40
N VAL A 80 -9.54 -13.72 7.67
CA VAL A 80 -9.66 -14.25 9.03
C VAL A 80 -8.29 -14.36 9.67
N ASP A 81 -7.28 -14.91 8.97
CA ASP A 81 -5.91 -14.98 9.47
C ASP A 81 -5.38 -13.61 9.89
N ASP A 82 -5.60 -12.59 9.06
CA ASP A 82 -5.14 -11.24 9.34
C ASP A 82 -5.89 -10.62 10.53
N GLN A 83 -7.20 -10.86 10.67
CA GLN A 83 -7.98 -10.43 11.85
C GLN A 83 -7.53 -11.13 13.13
N VAL A 84 -7.29 -12.44 13.08
CA VAL A 84 -6.82 -13.22 14.25
C VAL A 84 -5.42 -12.78 14.65
N ARG A 85 -4.54 -12.47 13.69
CA ARG A 85 -3.20 -11.92 13.95
C ARG A 85 -3.29 -10.59 14.70
N VAL A 86 -4.15 -9.68 14.23
CA VAL A 86 -4.36 -8.37 14.86
C VAL A 86 -4.94 -8.51 16.27
N LEU A 87 -5.84 -9.47 16.49
CA LEU A 87 -6.38 -9.76 17.82
C LEU A 87 -5.31 -10.35 18.74
N SER A 88 -4.54 -11.33 18.24
CA SER A 88 -3.47 -12.01 18.98
C SER A 88 -2.36 -11.06 19.42
N ALA A 89 -2.07 -10.03 18.62
CA ALA A 89 -1.11 -8.98 18.96
C ALA A 89 -1.54 -8.13 20.18
N LYS A 90 -2.82 -8.15 20.55
CA LYS A 90 -3.37 -7.42 21.71
C LYS A 90 -3.44 -8.26 22.98
N LEU A 91 -3.21 -9.57 22.89
CA LEU A 91 -3.23 -10.46 24.04
C LEU A 91 -1.99 -10.28 24.93
N PRO A 92 -2.08 -10.54 26.25
CA PRO A 92 -0.94 -10.61 27.15
C PRO A 92 0.11 -11.62 26.67
N HIS A 93 1.38 -11.40 27.03
CA HIS A 93 2.52 -12.21 26.54
C HIS A 93 2.34 -13.71 26.77
N ASP A 94 1.83 -14.11 27.96
CA ASP A 94 1.64 -15.51 28.34
C ASP A 94 0.55 -16.21 27.51
N GLU A 95 -0.52 -15.49 27.15
CA GLU A 95 -1.62 -16.00 26.32
C GLU A 95 -1.25 -16.00 24.83
N ARG A 96 -0.38 -15.08 24.42
CA ARG A 96 0.11 -14.95 23.05
C ARG A 96 0.99 -16.14 22.64
N GLU A 97 1.88 -16.62 23.50
CA GLU A 97 2.71 -17.80 23.20
C GLU A 97 1.87 -19.09 23.10
N ALA A 98 0.86 -19.22 23.96
CA ALA A 98 -0.10 -20.33 23.89
C ALA A 98 -0.98 -20.28 22.62
N ALA A 99 -1.34 -19.09 22.15
CA ALA A 99 -2.11 -18.92 20.91
C ALA A 99 -1.26 -19.17 19.64
N ILE A 100 -0.02 -18.68 19.60
CA ILE A 100 0.90 -18.82 18.46
C ILE A 100 1.31 -20.28 18.25
N THR A 101 1.49 -21.06 19.32
CA THR A 101 1.87 -22.48 19.24
C THR A 101 0.77 -23.39 18.68
N VAL A 102 -0.48 -22.92 18.63
CA VAL A 102 -1.64 -23.69 18.16
C VAL A 102 -2.06 -23.30 16.74
N ILE A 103 -1.90 -22.03 16.33
CA ILE A 103 -2.34 -21.56 15.02
C ILE A 103 -1.36 -20.57 14.39
N GLU A 104 -0.60 -21.03 13.40
CA GLU A 104 0.32 -20.19 12.63
C GLU A 104 -0.44 -19.37 11.58
N HIS A 105 -1.01 -18.23 12.00
CA HIS A 105 -1.73 -17.32 11.10
C HIS A 105 -0.82 -16.48 10.19
N SER A 106 0.48 -16.74 10.16
CA SER A 106 1.49 -16.07 9.31
C SER A 106 1.84 -16.85 8.05
N GLY A 107 1.07 -17.88 7.72
CA GLY A 107 1.28 -18.68 6.52
C GLY A 107 1.21 -17.88 5.22
N PRO A 108 1.70 -18.46 4.11
CA PRO A 108 1.64 -17.83 2.80
C PRO A 108 0.21 -17.53 2.37
N LEU A 109 0.07 -16.71 1.34
CA LEU A 109 -1.22 -16.48 0.69
C LEU A 109 -1.73 -17.81 0.09
N PRO A 110 -3.03 -18.16 0.22
CA PRO A 110 -3.53 -19.41 -0.33
C PRO A 110 -3.36 -19.50 -1.85
N ASP A 111 -2.77 -20.59 -2.37
CA ASP A 111 -2.48 -20.79 -3.81
C ASP A 111 -3.70 -20.56 -4.72
N ALA A 112 -4.90 -20.88 -4.23
CA ALA A 112 -6.14 -20.64 -4.95
C ALA A 112 -6.32 -19.16 -5.31
N VAL A 113 -5.94 -18.24 -4.42
CA VAL A 113 -6.05 -16.80 -4.64
C VAL A 113 -5.17 -16.41 -5.83
N GLU A 114 -3.91 -16.84 -5.85
CA GLU A 114 -2.95 -16.54 -6.93
C GLU A 114 -3.49 -16.91 -8.32
N GLY A 115 -3.98 -18.14 -8.49
CA GLY A 115 -4.51 -18.61 -9.78
C GLY A 115 -5.71 -17.77 -10.27
N TYR A 116 -6.65 -17.45 -9.38
CA TYR A 116 -7.83 -16.67 -9.76
C TYR A 116 -7.51 -15.20 -10.09
N LEU A 117 -6.43 -14.64 -9.56
CA LEU A 117 -6.01 -13.27 -9.88
C LEU A 117 -5.66 -13.11 -11.36
N GLN A 118 -5.03 -14.11 -11.97
CA GLN A 118 -4.68 -14.07 -13.40
C GLN A 118 -5.90 -14.33 -14.31
N ASP A 119 -6.83 -15.17 -13.87
CA ASP A 119 -7.94 -15.62 -14.71
C ASP A 119 -9.17 -14.70 -14.66
N SER A 120 -9.45 -14.11 -13.49
CA SER A 120 -10.71 -13.39 -13.23
C SER A 120 -10.48 -11.91 -12.92
N SER A 121 -11.08 -11.04 -13.76
CA SER A 121 -11.09 -9.60 -13.56
C SER A 121 -11.77 -9.21 -12.24
N VAL A 122 -12.82 -9.92 -11.85
CA VAL A 122 -13.53 -9.69 -10.58
C VAL A 122 -12.62 -10.05 -9.40
N ALA A 123 -11.93 -11.20 -9.46
CA ALA A 123 -11.01 -11.61 -8.41
C ALA A 123 -9.84 -10.63 -8.24
N SER A 124 -9.24 -10.18 -9.36
CA SER A 124 -8.23 -9.12 -9.39
C SER A 124 -8.70 -7.84 -8.68
N ILE A 125 -9.87 -7.32 -9.05
CA ILE A 125 -10.41 -6.11 -8.43
C ILE A 125 -10.68 -6.33 -6.93
N LEU A 126 -11.23 -7.47 -6.53
CA LEU A 126 -11.44 -7.75 -5.11
C LEU A 126 -10.12 -7.83 -4.33
N ALA A 127 -9.07 -8.43 -4.89
CA ALA A 127 -7.75 -8.49 -4.26
C ALA A 127 -7.09 -7.11 -4.15
N MET A 128 -7.23 -6.27 -5.17
CA MET A 128 -6.80 -4.87 -5.13
C MET A 128 -7.52 -4.10 -4.01
N TYR A 129 -8.84 -4.23 -3.91
CA TYR A 129 -9.61 -3.54 -2.86
C TYR A 129 -9.38 -4.13 -1.47
N TYR A 130 -9.06 -5.41 -1.37
CA TYR A 130 -8.56 -6.01 -0.14
C TYR A 130 -7.22 -5.40 0.26
N THR A 131 -6.29 -5.23 -0.68
CA THR A 131 -5.00 -4.56 -0.45
C THR A 131 -5.20 -3.16 0.11
N LEU A 132 -6.12 -2.36 -0.47
CA LEU A 132 -6.46 -1.04 0.05
C LEU A 132 -7.04 -1.11 1.47
N HIS A 133 -7.86 -2.12 1.76
CA HIS A 133 -8.42 -2.33 3.09
C HIS A 133 -7.32 -2.63 4.13
N VAL A 134 -6.40 -3.53 3.80
CA VAL A 134 -5.28 -3.93 4.67
C VAL A 134 -4.32 -2.75 4.90
N ALA A 135 -3.98 -2.02 3.83
CA ALA A 135 -3.16 -0.81 3.93
C ALA A 135 -3.83 0.26 4.82
N LYS A 136 -5.15 0.43 4.72
CA LYS A 136 -5.91 1.35 5.59
C LYS A 136 -5.90 0.90 7.05
N SER A 137 -5.88 -0.41 7.30
CA SER A 137 -5.83 -0.99 8.65
C SER A 137 -4.42 -1.01 9.24
N LYS A 138 -3.41 -0.56 8.48
CA LYS A 138 -1.99 -0.54 8.88
C LYS A 138 -1.45 -1.91 9.28
N ASP A 139 -1.96 -2.97 8.67
CA ASP A 139 -1.44 -4.32 8.88
C ASP A 139 -0.31 -4.61 7.88
N ARG A 140 0.94 -4.42 8.33
CA ARG A 140 2.12 -4.70 7.49
C ARG A 140 2.14 -6.15 7.02
N VAL A 141 1.83 -7.10 7.91
CA VAL A 141 1.99 -8.53 7.61
C VAL A 141 0.96 -8.96 6.56
N GLY A 142 -0.30 -8.55 6.72
CA GLY A 142 -1.32 -8.76 5.69
C GLY A 142 -0.93 -8.11 4.35
N LEU A 143 -0.33 -6.92 4.39
CA LEU A 143 0.08 -6.20 3.18
C LEU A 143 1.21 -6.93 2.45
N LEU A 144 2.22 -7.43 3.18
CA LEU A 144 3.29 -8.25 2.62
C LEU A 144 2.74 -9.52 1.94
N ARG A 145 1.74 -10.19 2.54
CA ARG A 145 1.13 -11.40 1.97
C ARG A 145 0.44 -11.16 0.64
N ILE A 146 -0.29 -10.06 0.49
CA ILE A 146 -1.01 -9.76 -0.76
C ILE A 146 -0.12 -9.14 -1.82
N LEU A 147 0.95 -8.42 -1.43
CA LEU A 147 1.90 -7.80 -2.36
C LEU A 147 2.58 -8.82 -3.28
N THR A 148 2.87 -10.03 -2.78
CA THR A 148 3.53 -11.10 -3.56
C THR A 148 2.77 -11.50 -4.84
N VAL A 149 1.45 -11.29 -4.87
CA VAL A 149 0.58 -11.65 -5.99
C VAL A 149 -0.12 -10.45 -6.63
N LEU A 150 0.12 -9.24 -6.14
CA LEU A 150 -0.58 -8.06 -6.65
C LEU A 150 -0.13 -7.70 -8.07
N ALA A 151 1.14 -7.93 -8.39
CA ALA A 151 1.70 -7.65 -9.72
C ALA A 151 1.13 -8.55 -10.82
N ILE A 152 0.61 -9.73 -10.48
CA ILE A 152 0.05 -10.69 -11.44
C ILE A 152 -1.46 -10.51 -11.68
N CYS A 153 -2.07 -9.45 -11.15
CA CYS A 153 -3.48 -9.16 -11.42
C CYS A 153 -3.74 -9.08 -12.93
N LYS A 154 -4.82 -9.73 -13.38
CA LYS A 154 -5.23 -9.80 -14.78
C LYS A 154 -5.27 -8.42 -15.44
N ASP A 155 -4.76 -8.36 -16.67
CA ASP A 155 -4.65 -7.15 -17.50
C ASP A 155 -3.81 -6.05 -16.83
N ASP A 156 -2.93 -6.43 -15.90
CA ASP A 156 -2.05 -5.53 -15.16
C ASP A 156 -2.80 -4.40 -14.42
N ARG A 157 -4.04 -4.66 -14.00
CA ARG A 157 -4.95 -3.68 -13.38
C ARG A 157 -4.37 -3.04 -12.12
N ALA A 158 -3.50 -3.74 -11.40
CA ALA A 158 -2.82 -3.22 -10.23
C ALA A 158 -1.91 -2.01 -10.53
N PHE A 159 -1.60 -1.76 -11.81
CA PHE A 159 -0.82 -0.60 -12.25
C PHE A 159 -1.68 0.51 -12.88
N GLU A 160 -3.01 0.41 -12.79
CA GLU A 160 -3.90 1.49 -13.24
C GLU A 160 -3.95 2.66 -12.24
N ASP A 161 -4.15 3.87 -12.77
CA ASP A 161 -4.12 5.12 -12.00
C ASP A 161 -5.07 5.16 -10.78
N PRO A 162 -6.36 4.75 -10.87
CA PRO A 162 -7.28 4.85 -9.74
C PRO A 162 -6.82 4.05 -8.51
N PHE A 163 -6.31 2.84 -8.75
CA PHE A 163 -5.81 1.98 -7.68
C PHE A 163 -4.47 2.50 -7.15
N LEU A 164 -3.50 2.75 -8.02
CA LEU A 164 -2.18 3.25 -7.60
C LEU A 164 -2.27 4.55 -6.82
N HIS A 165 -3.16 5.46 -7.22
CA HIS A 165 -3.39 6.70 -6.49
C HIS A 165 -3.85 6.42 -5.05
N SER A 166 -4.89 5.58 -4.90
CA SER A 166 -5.44 5.22 -3.59
C SER A 166 -4.40 4.48 -2.74
N PHE A 167 -3.65 3.57 -3.35
CA PHE A 167 -2.64 2.77 -2.67
C PHE A 167 -1.46 3.62 -2.19
N VAL A 168 -0.90 4.47 -3.05
CA VAL A 168 0.19 5.40 -2.68
C VAL A 168 -0.26 6.35 -1.57
N VAL A 169 -1.48 6.88 -1.63
CA VAL A 169 -1.99 7.75 -0.55
C VAL A 169 -2.03 6.99 0.78
N LEU A 170 -2.50 5.74 0.82
CA LEU A 170 -2.50 4.95 2.05
C LEU A 170 -1.09 4.64 2.55
N LEU A 171 -0.16 4.33 1.65
CA LEU A 171 1.25 4.09 1.98
C LEU A 171 1.92 5.32 2.61
N ILE A 172 1.63 6.53 2.12
CA ILE A 172 2.15 7.77 2.70
C ILE A 172 1.72 7.91 4.18
N HIS A 173 0.52 7.46 4.55
CA HIS A 173 0.03 7.49 5.94
C HIS A 173 0.64 6.39 6.82
N ASN A 174 1.41 5.46 6.23
CA ASN A 174 2.12 4.36 6.88
C ASN A 174 3.64 4.50 6.69
N ALA A 175 4.14 5.74 6.72
CA ALA A 175 5.54 6.08 6.42
C ALA A 175 6.57 5.36 7.32
N ASP A 176 6.18 4.92 8.53
CA ASP A 176 7.08 4.24 9.46
C ASP A 176 7.47 2.83 8.97
N GLU A 177 6.64 2.17 8.17
CA GLU A 177 6.95 0.81 7.64
C GLU A 177 8.10 0.83 6.62
N PHE A 178 8.45 1.98 6.05
CA PHE A 178 9.59 2.12 5.13
C PHE A 178 10.96 2.00 5.81
N GLN A 179 11.00 1.89 7.14
CA GLN A 179 12.21 1.49 7.85
C GLN A 179 12.46 -0.02 7.80
N ALA A 180 11.42 -0.82 7.54
CA ALA A 180 11.51 -2.26 7.45
C ALA A 180 11.97 -2.68 6.05
N GLU A 181 13.04 -3.48 5.98
CA GLU A 181 13.67 -3.87 4.71
C GLU A 181 12.80 -4.84 3.91
N ASP A 182 12.18 -5.81 4.58
CA ASP A 182 11.23 -6.76 3.99
C ASP A 182 10.07 -6.03 3.28
N PHE A 183 9.53 -5.00 3.93
CA PHE A 183 8.50 -4.14 3.36
C PHE A 183 8.98 -3.39 2.12
N CYS A 184 10.17 -2.78 2.18
CA CYS A 184 10.74 -2.08 1.05
C CYS A 184 11.00 -3.00 -0.14
N THR A 185 11.49 -4.22 0.10
CA THR A 185 11.74 -5.19 -0.97
C THR A 185 10.46 -5.66 -1.63
N ALA A 186 9.46 -6.10 -0.87
CA ALA A 186 8.17 -6.50 -1.44
C ALA A 186 7.48 -5.36 -2.21
N LEU A 187 7.56 -4.14 -1.69
CA LEU A 187 6.88 -3.00 -2.33
C LEU A 187 7.64 -2.48 -3.55
N PHE A 188 8.94 -2.20 -3.44
CA PHE A 188 9.70 -1.56 -4.50
C PHE A 188 10.30 -2.55 -5.48
N ASP A 189 10.95 -3.61 -4.97
CA ASP A 189 11.75 -4.53 -5.75
C ASP A 189 10.88 -5.60 -6.42
N GLU A 190 9.73 -5.94 -5.84
CA GLU A 190 8.78 -6.92 -6.41
C GLU A 190 7.59 -6.23 -7.09
N PHE A 191 6.79 -5.44 -6.36
CA PHE A 191 5.57 -4.86 -6.92
C PHE A 191 5.83 -3.70 -7.90
N PHE A 192 6.46 -2.61 -7.45
CA PHE A 192 6.64 -1.43 -8.31
C PHE A 192 7.61 -1.70 -9.47
N SER A 193 8.67 -2.49 -9.25
CA SER A 193 9.66 -2.83 -10.28
C SER A 193 9.01 -3.46 -11.52
N ALA A 194 8.03 -4.34 -11.33
CA ALA A 194 7.27 -4.99 -12.40
C ALA A 194 6.51 -4.00 -13.29
N GLY A 195 6.17 -2.81 -12.77
CA GLY A 195 5.45 -1.76 -13.48
C GLY A 195 6.30 -0.56 -13.92
N LEU A 196 7.60 -0.51 -13.61
CA LEU A 196 8.45 0.69 -13.81
C LEU A 196 8.59 1.16 -15.28
N SER A 197 8.26 0.30 -16.25
CA SER A 197 8.23 0.69 -17.66
C SER A 197 7.08 1.65 -18.00
N ARG A 198 6.12 1.84 -17.09
CA ARG A 198 4.93 2.67 -17.30
C ARG A 198 5.10 4.02 -16.63
N ASP A 199 4.92 5.09 -17.41
CA ASP A 199 4.99 6.48 -16.94
C ASP A 199 4.16 6.74 -15.68
N ASN A 200 2.97 6.16 -15.63
CA ASN A 200 2.04 6.41 -14.56
C ASN A 200 2.48 5.74 -13.24
N VAL A 201 3.10 4.56 -13.30
CA VAL A 201 3.70 3.86 -12.16
C VAL A 201 4.88 4.66 -11.62
N THR A 202 5.82 5.04 -12.50
CA THR A 202 6.99 5.86 -12.15
C THR A 202 6.57 7.17 -11.49
N ARG A 203 5.54 7.86 -12.04
CA ARG A 203 4.97 9.07 -11.44
C ARG A 203 4.40 8.84 -10.03
N HIS A 204 3.71 7.73 -9.80
CA HIS A 204 3.15 7.39 -8.49
C HIS A 204 4.24 7.05 -7.47
N LEU A 205 5.28 6.34 -7.88
CA LEU A 205 6.42 6.02 -7.04
C LEU A 205 7.25 7.28 -6.68
N LEU A 206 7.48 8.18 -7.64
CA LEU A 206 8.11 9.48 -7.35
C LEU A 206 7.30 10.31 -6.35
N LYS A 207 5.96 10.30 -6.47
CA LYS A 207 5.08 10.95 -5.48
C LYS A 207 5.15 10.28 -4.11
N LEU A 208 5.25 8.96 -4.04
CA LEU A 208 5.44 8.26 -2.76
C LEU A 208 6.74 8.70 -2.10
N LEU A 209 7.86 8.65 -2.83
CA LEU A 209 9.18 9.06 -2.34
C LEU A 209 9.20 10.52 -1.88
N TRP A 210 8.47 11.40 -2.55
CA TRP A 210 8.31 12.79 -2.12
C TRP A 210 7.95 12.93 -0.64
N TYR A 211 7.13 12.03 -0.11
CA TYR A 211 6.70 12.08 1.27
C TYR A 211 7.50 11.15 2.18
N VAL A 212 7.99 10.00 1.69
CA VAL A 212 8.60 8.96 2.56
C VAL A 212 10.13 8.89 2.51
N HIS A 213 10.82 9.65 1.65
CA HIS A 213 12.28 9.56 1.50
C HIS A 213 13.06 9.70 2.83
N HIS A 214 12.60 10.53 3.75
CA HIS A 214 13.22 10.72 5.07
C HIS A 214 13.11 9.51 6.02
N LYS A 215 12.26 8.52 5.70
CA LYS A 215 12.10 7.27 6.47
C LYS A 215 12.87 6.10 5.85
N LEU A 216 13.40 6.27 4.65
CA LEU A 216 14.14 5.23 3.94
C LEU A 216 15.62 5.22 4.35
N PRO A 217 16.25 4.04 4.41
CA PRO A 217 17.71 3.94 4.46
C PRO A 217 18.35 4.67 3.28
N VAL A 218 19.44 5.41 3.51
CA VAL A 218 20.11 6.23 2.49
C VAL A 218 20.53 5.41 1.27
N SER A 219 21.07 4.21 1.48
CA SER A 219 21.45 3.28 0.40
C SER A 219 20.26 2.86 -0.46
N ARG A 220 19.10 2.62 0.17
CA ARG A 220 17.85 2.29 -0.51
C ARG A 220 17.34 3.47 -1.32
N LEU A 221 17.34 4.67 -0.74
CA LEU A 221 16.94 5.90 -1.44
C LEU A 221 17.80 6.15 -2.69
N GLN A 222 19.12 6.02 -2.58
CA GLN A 222 20.04 6.19 -3.71
C GLN A 222 19.77 5.16 -4.83
N THR A 223 19.55 3.90 -4.45
CA THR A 223 19.22 2.83 -5.40
C THR A 223 17.91 3.11 -6.13
N LEU A 224 16.87 3.56 -5.40
CA LEU A 224 15.58 3.93 -5.97
C LEU A 224 15.69 5.15 -6.89
N MET A 225 16.41 6.19 -6.48
CA MET A 225 16.62 7.38 -7.31
C MET A 225 17.34 7.03 -8.62
N LYS A 226 18.33 6.13 -8.57
CA LYS A 226 19.00 5.63 -9.77
C LYS A 226 18.06 4.82 -10.67
N ALA A 227 17.23 3.96 -10.09
CA ALA A 227 16.26 3.15 -10.84
C ALA A 227 15.16 4.01 -11.50
N LEU A 228 14.79 5.12 -10.86
CA LEU A 228 13.76 6.05 -11.32
C LEU A 228 14.28 7.14 -12.25
N GLN A 229 15.57 7.11 -12.59
CA GLN A 229 16.15 8.10 -13.48
C GLN A 229 15.37 8.11 -14.82
N PRO A 230 14.75 9.24 -15.20
CA PRO A 230 13.94 9.32 -16.39
C PRO A 230 14.76 9.02 -17.64
N THR A 231 14.17 8.24 -18.54
CA THR A 231 14.70 7.92 -19.86
C THR A 231 13.96 8.71 -20.94
N HIS A 232 14.45 8.71 -22.18
CA HIS A 232 13.78 9.36 -23.33
C HIS A 232 12.35 8.87 -23.60
N GLN A 233 11.95 7.72 -23.06
CA GLN A 233 10.61 7.18 -23.22
C GLN A 233 9.60 7.82 -22.26
N HIS A 234 10.08 8.47 -21.19
CA HIS A 234 9.23 9.06 -20.17
C HIS A 234 8.74 10.46 -20.55
N SER A 235 7.55 10.83 -20.09
CA SER A 235 7.00 12.17 -20.29
C SER A 235 7.78 13.26 -19.54
N GLU A 236 7.67 14.51 -20.01
CA GLU A 236 8.26 15.69 -19.36
C GLU A 236 7.76 15.87 -17.90
N LYS A 237 6.56 15.39 -17.59
CA LYS A 237 6.00 15.42 -16.24
C LYS A 237 6.80 14.53 -15.26
N VAL A 238 7.29 13.38 -15.73
CA VAL A 238 8.13 12.50 -14.92
C VAL A 238 9.51 13.13 -14.74
N HIS A 239 10.07 13.70 -15.80
CA HIS A 239 11.36 14.42 -15.75
C HIS A 239 11.35 15.58 -14.76
N SER A 240 10.33 16.44 -14.83
CA SER A 240 10.18 17.56 -13.92
C SER A 240 9.97 17.11 -12.47
N LEU A 241 9.13 16.10 -12.23
CA LEU A 241 8.88 15.56 -10.90
C LEU A 241 10.14 14.93 -10.29
N TYR A 242 10.91 14.18 -11.07
CA TYR A 242 12.19 13.60 -10.65
C TYR A 242 13.18 14.68 -10.22
N LYS A 243 13.34 15.73 -11.04
CA LYS A 243 14.26 16.85 -10.75
C LYS A 243 13.87 17.57 -9.45
N LEU A 244 12.59 17.88 -9.29
CA LEU A 244 12.07 18.52 -8.07
C LEU A 244 12.29 17.65 -6.83
N LEU A 245 12.10 16.33 -6.96
CA LEU A 245 12.36 15.40 -5.87
C LEU A 245 13.85 15.37 -5.49
N GLN A 246 14.74 15.36 -6.50
CA GLN A 246 16.18 15.38 -6.29
C GLN A 246 16.62 16.66 -5.55
N GLU A 247 16.12 17.83 -5.96
CA GLU A 247 16.38 19.12 -5.29
C GLU A 247 15.85 19.11 -3.84
N LYS A 248 14.67 18.54 -3.62
CA LYS A 248 14.09 18.40 -2.27
C LYS A 248 14.95 17.53 -1.36
N ILE A 249 15.44 16.38 -1.84
CA ILE A 249 16.28 15.48 -1.06
C ILE A 249 17.60 16.19 -0.69
N ALA A 250 18.24 16.85 -1.66
CA ALA A 250 19.50 17.58 -1.44
C ALA A 250 19.35 18.72 -0.41
N SER A 251 18.30 19.54 -0.52
CA SER A 251 18.06 20.64 0.44
C SER A 251 17.85 20.15 1.88
N GLN A 252 17.28 18.94 2.06
CA GLN A 252 17.10 18.35 3.37
C GLN A 252 18.41 17.83 3.98
N GLU A 253 19.30 17.26 3.16
CA GLU A 253 20.65 16.84 3.59
C GLU A 253 21.50 18.04 4.03
N GLU A 254 21.44 19.16 3.31
CA GLU A 254 22.15 20.40 3.66
C GLU A 254 21.69 21.03 4.98
N THR A 255 20.43 20.79 5.38
CA THR A 255 19.88 21.31 6.64
C THR A 255 20.34 20.48 7.86
N GLN A 256 20.76 19.24 7.66
CA GLN A 256 21.26 18.34 8.71
C GLN A 256 22.78 18.52 8.96
N ILE A 257 23.23 19.76 9.17
CA ILE A 257 24.61 20.04 9.61
C ILE A 257 24.78 19.42 11.01
N PRO A 258 25.86 18.65 11.28
CA PRO A 258 26.05 17.97 12.55
C PRO A 258 26.10 18.99 13.70
N THR A 259 25.27 18.75 14.72
CA THR A 259 25.34 19.46 16.00
C THR A 259 26.53 18.92 16.81
N GLU A 260 27.74 19.13 16.31
CA GLU A 260 28.94 19.23 17.15
C GLU A 260 29.40 20.68 17.06
N MET A 261 28.63 21.58 17.69
CA MET A 261 29.26 22.74 18.31
C MET A 261 30.04 22.20 19.50
N ASP A 262 31.28 21.80 19.24
CA ASP A 262 32.29 21.68 20.28
C ASP A 262 32.47 23.10 20.84
N ILE A 263 31.68 23.43 21.86
CA ILE A 263 31.89 24.63 22.65
C ILE A 263 33.21 24.37 23.35
N ASP A 264 34.29 24.90 22.79
CA ASP A 264 35.61 24.85 23.39
C ASP A 264 35.55 25.58 24.74
N ILE A 265 35.45 24.79 25.82
CA ILE A 265 35.38 25.25 27.22
C ILE A 265 36.68 25.99 27.63
N ASN A 266 37.70 26.03 26.77
CA ASN A 266 38.96 26.72 27.04
C ASN A 266 39.08 28.12 26.40
N SER A 267 37.97 28.76 26.02
CA SER A 267 38.02 30.17 25.59
C SER A 267 38.40 31.10 26.77
N PRO A 268 39.51 31.86 26.70
CA PRO A 268 40.12 32.54 27.86
C PRO A 268 39.43 33.88 28.23
N LEU A 269 38.16 34.08 27.85
CA LEU A 269 37.46 35.36 28.00
C LEU A 269 36.56 35.47 29.25
N MET A 270 36.58 34.47 30.15
CA MET A 270 35.89 34.53 31.44
C MET A 270 36.86 34.90 32.57
N SER A 271 37.49 36.07 32.49
CA SER A 271 38.26 36.64 33.61
C SER A 271 38.09 38.17 33.69
N VAL A 272 36.86 38.64 33.56
CA VAL A 272 36.54 40.05 33.89
C VAL A 272 35.84 40.07 35.25
N PRO A 273 36.45 40.63 36.31
CA PRO A 273 35.81 40.80 37.61
C PRO A 273 34.63 41.77 37.48
N THR A 274 33.47 41.38 38.00
CA THR A 274 32.32 42.27 38.17
C THR A 274 32.68 43.42 39.12
N PRO A 275 32.39 44.70 38.79
CA PRO A 275 32.58 45.80 39.73
C PRO A 275 31.53 45.73 40.83
N ALA A 276 31.97 45.91 42.08
CA ALA A 276 31.09 45.99 43.24
C ALA A 276 30.14 47.21 43.17
N PRO A 277 28.91 47.11 43.70
CA PRO A 277 27.97 48.22 43.71
C PRO A 277 28.43 49.33 44.67
N TYR A 278 28.58 50.54 44.12
CA TYR A 278 28.86 51.75 44.89
C TYR A 278 27.62 52.15 45.69
N HIS A 279 27.72 52.13 47.02
CA HIS A 279 26.79 52.80 47.92
C HIS A 279 27.12 54.29 47.99
N HIS A 280 26.14 55.17 47.73
CA HIS A 280 26.15 56.53 48.27
C HIS A 280 24.85 56.79 49.01
N THR A 281 25.01 56.96 50.32
CA THR A 281 24.06 57.52 51.27
C THR A 281 24.08 59.04 51.22
N LEU A 282 22.88 59.61 51.37
CA LEU A 282 22.47 61.03 51.54
C LEU A 282 22.25 61.81 50.24
#